data_AF-A0A1S6INZ3-F1
#
_entry.id   AF-A0A1S6INZ3-F1
#
_cell.length_a   1.000
_cell.length_b   1.000
_cell.length_c   1.000
_cell.angle_alpha   90.00
_cell.angle_beta   90.00
_cell.angle_gamma   90.00
#
_symmetry.space_group_name_H-M   'P 1'
#
loop_
_entity.id
_entity.type
_entity.pdbx_description
1 polymer ?
#
loop_
_entity_poly.entity_id
_entity_poly.type
_entity_poly.pdbx_seq_one_letter_code
_entity_poly.pdbx_strand_id
1 'polypeptide(L)' 'MDHVKEIIEMSDLDKIDIRVGTILKIEEIEKSDKMMKLVVDFGMFERTILVGMKNEREESSEVIGTQAD' A
#
# COMPACT_ATOMS: atom_id res chain seq x y z
N MET A 1 -29.49 6.96 -2.22
CA MET A 1 -29.49 5.50 -1.97
C MET A 1 -28.14 5.00 -2.42
N ASP A 2 -27.37 4.41 -1.53
CA ASP A 2 -26.04 3.90 -1.86
C ASP A 2 -26.15 2.89 -3.00
N HIS A 3 -25.48 3.18 -4.10
CA HIS A 3 -25.39 2.29 -5.25
C HIS A 3 -24.49 1.12 -4.87
N VAL A 4 -25.08 -0.05 -4.63
CA VAL A 4 -24.34 -1.29 -4.46
C VAL A 4 -23.71 -1.64 -5.81
N LYS A 5 -22.39 -1.87 -5.82
CA LYS A 5 -21.67 -2.29 -7.02
C LYS A 5 -22.18 -3.65 -7.51
N GLU A 6 -22.11 -3.87 -8.81
CA GLU A 6 -22.45 -5.16 -9.41
C GLU A 6 -21.51 -6.27 -8.91
N ILE A 7 -22.03 -7.49 -8.85
CA ILE A 7 -21.26 -8.68 -8.50
C ILE A 7 -20.32 -9.00 -9.67
N ILE A 8 -19.06 -9.25 -9.37
CA ILE A 8 -18.06 -9.71 -10.34
C ILE A 8 -17.89 -11.23 -10.27
N GLU A 9 -17.37 -11.81 -11.35
CA GLU A 9 -17.07 -13.23 -11.42
C GLU A 9 -15.72 -13.53 -10.75
N MET A 10 -15.50 -14.77 -10.31
CA MET A 10 -14.23 -15.19 -9.71
C MET A 10 -13.04 -14.97 -10.67
N SER A 11 -13.26 -15.17 -11.97
CA SER A 11 -12.24 -14.97 -13.00
C SER A 11 -11.78 -13.51 -13.14
N ASP A 12 -12.53 -12.54 -12.64
CA ASP A 12 -12.10 -11.14 -12.58
C ASP A 12 -11.15 -10.90 -11.40
N LEU A 13 -11.35 -11.58 -10.28
CA LEU A 13 -10.44 -11.55 -9.14
C LEU A 13 -9.09 -12.20 -9.47
N ASP A 14 -9.11 -13.33 -10.20
CA ASP A 14 -7.90 -14.06 -10.62
C ASP A 14 -6.94 -13.21 -11.49
N LYS A 15 -7.43 -12.12 -12.09
CA LYS A 15 -6.61 -11.20 -12.90
C LYS A 15 -5.77 -10.25 -12.03
N ILE A 16 -6.07 -10.13 -10.73
CA ILE A 16 -5.40 -9.21 -9.82
C ILE A 16 -4.23 -9.93 -9.13
N ASP A 17 -3.00 -9.46 -9.37
CA ASP A 17 -1.80 -9.97 -8.70
C ASP A 17 -1.61 -9.27 -7.34
N ILE A 18 -2.20 -9.84 -6.29
CA ILE A 18 -2.07 -9.37 -4.90
C ILE A 18 -0.93 -10.11 -4.23
N ARG A 19 -0.02 -9.38 -3.58
CA ARG A 19 1.19 -9.95 -2.95
C ARG A 19 1.48 -9.28 -1.64
N VAL A 20 1.99 -10.08 -0.70
CA VAL A 20 2.54 -9.59 0.56
C VAL A 20 4.00 -9.18 0.34
N GLY A 21 4.35 -7.96 0.70
CA GLY A 21 5.73 -7.45 0.68
C GLY A 21 6.15 -6.87 2.04
N THR A 22 7.46 -6.82 2.28
CA THR A 22 8.04 -6.23 3.49
C THR A 22 8.43 -4.78 3.24
N ILE A 23 8.00 -3.87 4.10
CA ILE A 23 8.33 -2.44 3.98
C ILE A 23 9.78 -2.23 4.42
N LEU A 24 10.64 -1.84 3.49
CA LEU A 24 12.05 -1.58 3.76
C LEU A 24 12.32 -0.14 4.20
N LYS A 25 11.57 0.81 3.63
CA LYS A 25 11.80 2.24 3.86
C LYS A 25 10.51 3.03 3.71
N ILE A 26 10.40 4.10 4.48
CA ILE A 26 9.37 5.13 4.31
C ILE A 26 10.03 6.51 4.20
N GLU A 27 9.50 7.35 3.31
CA GLU A 27 9.95 8.72 3.09
C GLU A 27 8.75 9.66 3.03
N GLU A 28 8.89 10.84 3.62
CA GLU A 28 7.94 11.92 3.41
C GLU A 28 8.04 12.46 1.99
N ILE A 29 6.90 12.89 1.44
CA ILE A 29 6.87 13.58 0.17
C ILE A 29 6.73 15.08 0.42
N GLU A 30 7.64 15.85 -0.17
CA GLU A 30 7.57 17.31 -0.14
C GLU A 30 6.21 17.79 -0.67
N LYS A 31 5.61 18.76 0.02
CA LYS A 31 4.30 19.37 -0.32
C LYS A 31 3.10 18.42 -0.21
N SER A 32 3.24 17.33 0.53
CA SER A 32 2.15 16.41 0.82
C SER A 32 1.95 16.25 2.33
N ASP A 33 0.74 16.58 2.77
CA ASP A 33 0.33 16.45 4.18
C ASP A 33 -0.30 15.08 4.48
N LYS A 34 -0.45 14.21 3.47
CA LYS A 34 -1.18 12.94 3.60
C LYS A 34 -0.41 11.73 3.06
N MET A 35 0.42 11.95 2.06
CA MET A 35 1.10 10.88 1.33
C MET A 35 2.50 10.62 1.87
N MET A 36 2.85 9.34 1.90
CA MET A 36 4.17 8.79 2.19
C MET A 36 4.62 7.92 1.01
N LYS A 37 5.93 7.87 0.78
CA LYS A 37 6.55 6.98 -0.20
C LYS A 37 7.15 5.78 0.52
N LEU A 38 6.73 4.57 0.14
CA LEU A 38 7.26 3.32 0.68
C LEU A 38 8.14 2.65 -0.36
N VAL A 39 9.22 2.03 0.08
CA VAL A 39 9.94 1.01 -0.68
C VAL A 39 9.57 -0.33 -0.08
N VAL A 40 8.95 -1.20 -0.88
CA VAL A 40 8.44 -2.51 -0.45
C VAL A 40 9.15 -3.60 -1.24
N ASP A 41 9.69 -4.59 -0.52
CA ASP A 41 10.34 -5.77 -1.07
C ASP A 41 9.35 -6.94 -1.15
N PHE A 42 9.22 -7.51 -2.34
CA PHE A 42 8.42 -8.70 -2.62
C PHE A 42 9.28 -9.96 -2.79
N GLY A 43 10.54 -9.92 -2.33
CA GLY A 43 11.55 -10.98 -2.38
C GLY A 43 12.24 -11.11 -3.73
N MET A 44 11.50 -11.01 -4.84
CA MET A 44 12.05 -11.05 -6.19
C MET A 44 12.33 -9.67 -6.79
N PHE A 45 11.62 -8.66 -6.31
CA PHE A 45 11.71 -7.29 -6.78
C PHE A 45 11.23 -6.33 -5.69
N GLU A 46 11.69 -5.08 -5.79
CA GLU A 46 11.20 -3.99 -4.96
C GLU A 46 10.29 -3.07 -5.78
N ARG A 47 9.33 -2.41 -5.10
CA ARG A 47 8.57 -1.30 -5.69
C ARG A 47 8.51 -0.09 -4.77
N THR A 48 8.46 1.06 -5.42
CA THR A 48 8.09 2.31 -4.77
C THR A 48 6.56 2.47 -4.84
N ILE A 49 5.93 2.65 -3.68
CA ILE A 49 4.47 2.78 -3.56
C ILE A 49 4.14 4.09 -2.84
N LEU A 50 3.17 4.83 -3.38
CA LEU A 50 2.65 6.05 -2.78
C LEU A 50 1.39 5.71 -1.98
N VAL A 51 1.39 5.99 -0.67
CA VAL A 51 0.27 5.65 0.22
C VAL A 51 -0.17 6.84 1.06
N GLY A 52 -1.47 6.95 1.30
CA GLY A 52 -2.08 8.08 2.02
C GLY A 52 -2.13 7.92 3.53
N MET A 53 -1.05 7.46 4.18
CA MET A 53 -1.08 7.03 5.59
C MET A 53 -0.50 8.03 6.61
N LYS A 54 -0.02 9.20 6.18
CA LYS A 54 0.79 10.11 7.02
C LYS A 54 0.13 10.51 8.35
N ASN A 55 -1.20 10.64 8.35
CA ASN A 55 -1.98 11.07 9.52
C ASN A 55 -2.74 9.92 10.21
N GLU A 56 -2.52 8.68 9.81
CA GLU A 56 -3.22 7.51 10.36
C GLU A 56 -2.51 6.93 11.60
N ARG A 57 -1.25 7.30 11.81
CA ARG A 57 -0.36 6.80 12.87
C ARG A 57 0.38 7.96 13.52
N GLU A 58 0.76 7.79 14.79
CA GLU A 58 1.60 8.79 15.48
C GLU A 58 2.98 8.88 14.81
N GLU A 59 3.60 7.72 14.54
CA GLU A 59 4.91 7.64 13.90
C GLU A 59 4.85 6.74 12.66
N SER A 60 4.86 7.34 11.47
CA SER A 60 4.79 6.58 10.21
C SER A 60 5.97 5.60 10.03
N SER A 61 7.09 5.79 10.73
CA SER A 61 8.26 4.91 10.68
C SER A 61 8.03 3.52 11.30
N GLU A 62 6.99 3.36 12.12
CA GLU A 62 6.70 2.11 12.83
C GLU A 62 6.36 0.93 11.91
N VAL A 63 6.01 1.19 10.64
CA VAL A 63 5.68 0.16 9.66
C VAL A 63 6.91 -0.42 8.95
N ILE A 64 8.12 0.11 9.18
CA ILE A 64 9.34 -0.48 8.62
C ILE A 64 9.53 -1.88 9.21
N GLY A 65 9.80 -2.86 8.35
CA GLY A 65 9.95 -4.27 8.72
C GLY A 65 8.64 -5.03 8.85
N THR A 66 7.48 -4.36 8.78
CA THR A 66 6.18 -5.04 8.74
C THR A 66 5.84 -5.47 7.32
N GLN A 67 4.84 -6.34 7.20
CA GLN A 67 4.31 -6.81 5.92
C GLN A 67 3.05 -6.03 5.54
N ALA A 68 2.87 -5.78 4.24
CA ALA A 68 1.68 -5.16 3.65
C ALA A 68 1.27 -5.93 2.38
N ASP A 69 -0.04 -6.04 2.15
CA ASP A 69 -0.69 -6.71 1.01
C ASP A 69 -1.45 -5.75 0.08
#